data_AF-A0A962IFD8-F1
#
_entry.id   AF-A0A962IFD8-F1
#
_cell.length_a   1.000
_cell.length_b   1.000
_cell.length_c   1.000
_cell.angle_alpha   90.00
_cell.angle_beta   90.00
_cell.angle_gamma   90.00
#
_symmetry.space_group_name_H-M   'P 1'
#
loop_
_entity.id
_entity.type
_entity.pdbx_description
1 polymer ?
#
loop_
_entity_poly.entity_id
_entity_poly.type
_entity_poly.pdbx_seq_one_letter_code
_entity_poly.pdbx_strand_id
1 'polypeptide(L)' 'TIDVWEHAYYIDHRNARPKFVETFLNNLADWDFAAANFAA' A
#
# COMPACT_ATOMS: atom_id res chain seq x y z
N THR A 1 6.40 3.64 -1.30
CA THR A 1 6.66 2.18 -1.40
C THR A 1 5.57 1.43 -0.66
N ILE A 2 5.32 0.16 -0.97
CA ILE A 2 4.33 -0.69 -0.29
C ILE A 2 5.05 -1.87 0.37
N ASP A 3 4.85 -2.09 1.67
CA ASP A 3 5.39 -3.25 2.39
C ASP A 3 4.46 -4.46 2.20
N VAL A 4 5.00 -5.57 1.70
CA VAL A 4 4.26 -6.82 1.42
C VAL A 4 4.66 -7.98 2.33
N TRP A 5 5.39 -7.71 3.40
CA TRP A 5 5.63 -8.68 4.47
C TRP A 5 4.34 -8.93 5.25
N GLU A 6 4.15 -10.14 5.76
CA GLU A 6 2.90 -10.51 6.46
C GLU A 6 2.61 -9.59 7.65
N HIS A 7 3.62 -9.08 8.35
CA HIS A 7 3.41 -8.13 9.44
C HIS A 7 2.72 -6.83 9.02
N ALA A 8 2.75 -6.46 7.73
CA ALA A 8 2.14 -5.24 7.23
C ALA A 8 0.63 -5.36 6.97
N TYR A 9 0.09 -6.58 6.82
CA TYR A 9 -1.31 -6.78 6.42
C TYR A 9 -2.02 -7.98 7.05
N TYR A 10 -1.33 -8.91 7.70
CA TYR A 10 -1.92 -10.19 8.10
C TYR A 10 -3.02 -10.05 9.16
N ILE A 11 -2.92 -9.03 10.05
CA ILE A 11 -3.94 -8.76 11.08
C ILE A 11 -5.28 -8.35 10.46
N ASP A 12 -5.27 -7.68 9.30
CA ASP A 12 -6.51 -7.20 8.66
C ASP A 12 -6.95 -8.08 7.49
N HIS A 13 -5.99 -8.64 6.74
CA HIS A 13 -6.25 -9.34 5.48
C HIS A 13 -5.83 -10.82 5.49
N ARG A 14 -5.18 -11.34 6.55
CA ARG A 14 -4.67 -12.72 6.64
C ARG A 14 -3.89 -13.10 5.37
N ASN A 15 -4.27 -14.18 4.68
CA ASN A 15 -3.66 -14.64 3.44
C ASN A 15 -4.12 -13.86 2.19
N ALA A 16 -5.07 -12.92 2.31
CA ALA A 16 -5.61 -12.15 1.20
C ALA A 16 -4.72 -10.94 0.84
N ARG A 17 -3.43 -11.17 0.55
CA ARG A 17 -2.50 -10.13 0.08
C ARG A 17 -3.03 -9.30 -1.09
N PRO A 18 -3.71 -9.87 -2.11
CA PRO A 18 -4.26 -9.06 -3.20
C PRO A 18 -5.26 -8.01 -2.71
N LYS A 19 -6.05 -8.31 -1.67
CA LYS A 19 -7.04 -7.39 -1.12
C LYS A 19 -6.39 -6.22 -0.38
N PHE A 20 -5.29 -6.48 0.32
CA PHE A 20 -4.45 -5.44 0.93
C PHE A 20 -3.91 -4.47 -0.12
N VAL A 21 -3.31 -5.01 -1.20
CA VAL A 21 -2.74 -4.18 -2.28
C VAL A 21 -3.83 -3.37 -3.00
N GLU A 22 -4.99 -3.97 -3.28
CA GLU A 22 -6.14 -3.27 -3.86
C GLU A 22 -6.59 -2.11 -2.95
N THR A 23 -6.71 -2.36 -1.65
CA THR A 23 -7.14 -1.35 -0.67
C THR A 23 -6.13 -0.21 -0.58
N PHE A 24 -4.83 -0.53 -0.57
CA PHE A 24 -3.77 0.45 -0.56
C PHE A 24 -3.81 1.36 -1.79
N LEU A 25 -3.87 0.79 -3.00
CA LEU A 25 -3.87 1.56 -4.24
C LEU A 25 -5.14 2.41 -4.42
N ASN A 26 -6.29 1.87 -4.01
CA ASN A 26 -7.56 2.56 -4.20
C ASN A 26 -7.80 3.68 -3.17
N ASN A 27 -7.29 3.54 -1.93
CA ASN A 27 -7.71 4.40 -0.82
C ASN A 27 -6.59 4.98 0.04
N LEU A 28 -5.37 4.42 0.03
CA LEU A 28 -4.32 4.79 0.98
C LEU A 28 -3.06 5.37 0.34
N ALA A 29 -2.87 5.18 -0.98
CA ALA A 29 -1.69 5.68 -1.67
C ALA A 29 -1.66 7.22 -1.68
N ASP A 30 -0.59 7.78 -1.14
CA ASP A 30 -0.32 9.23 -1.18
C ASP A 30 0.37 9.59 -2.50
N TRP A 31 -0.43 10.06 -3.46
CA TRP A 31 0.03 10.46 -4.78
C TRP A 31 0.71 11.82 -4.80
N ASP A 32 0.38 12.73 -3.88
CA ASP A 32 1.03 14.04 -3.78
C ASP A 32 2.48 13.87 -3.33
N PHE A 33 2.72 12.99 -2.35
CA PHE A 33 4.08 12.60 -1.95
C PHE A 33 4.84 11.96 -3.11
N ALA A 34 4.20 11.07 -3.89
CA ALA A 34 4.83 10.46 -5.06
C ALA A 34 5.20 11.51 -6.13
N ALA A 35 4.32 12.46 -6.41
CA ALA A 35 4.55 13.54 -7.37
C ALA A 35 5.68 14.48 -6.92
N ALA A 36 5.73 14.83 -5.63
CA ALA A 36 6.80 15.66 -5.07
C ALA A 36 8.19 14.99 -5.22
N ASN A 37 8.28 13.68 -4.98
CA ASN A 37 9.53 12.93 -5.17
C ASN A 37 9.91 12.77 -6.65
N PHE A 38 8.93 12.71 -7.56
CA PHE A 38 9.20 12.62 -9.00
C PHE A 38 9.72 13.94 -9.58
N ALA A 39 9.27 15.06 -9.02
CA ALA A 39 9.69 16.41 -9.45
C ALA A 39 11.04 16.86 -8.86
N ALA A 40 11.63 16.08 -7.95
CA ALA A 40 12.93 16.34 -7.32
C ALA A 40 14.09 15.79 -8.15
#